data_AF-A0A2V9X5B5-F1
#
_entry.id   AF-A0A2V9X5B5-F1
#
_cell.length_a   1.000
_cell.length_b   1.000
_cell.length_c   1.000
_cell.angle_alpha   90.00
_cell.angle_beta   90.00
_cell.angle_gamma   90.00
#
_symmetry.space_group_name_H-M   'P 1'
#
loop_
_entity.id
_entity.type
_entity.pdbx_description
1 polymer ?
#
loop_
_entity_poly.entity_id
_entity_poly.type
_entity_poly.pdbx_seq_one_letter_code
_entity_poly.pdbx_strand_id
1 'polypeptide(L)'
;RLDLAKGKLTVLIENTAGAEYSLAGTFEQVAELLERLRGTVPVAACIDTCHVHVAGYDIVSLEGMQLTLAHLDAVVGLKNVRVWHCNDAKAERGSKLDRHQHIGKGKLGNEVFRRLLNDSRLTHAAFIAETPIDEPGDDRRNVAALKRLVRKQ
;
A
#
# COMPACT_ATOMS: atom_id res chain seq x y z
N ARG A 1 8.27 19.62 22.94
CA ARG A 1 8.36 18.19 22.53
C ARG A 1 7.01 17.81 21.96
N LEU A 2 6.96 17.26 20.75
CA LEU A 2 5.71 16.90 20.08
C LEU A 2 5.12 15.66 20.78
N ASP A 3 3.95 15.80 21.42
CA ASP A 3 3.24 14.67 22.04
C ASP A 3 2.17 14.17 21.07
N LEU A 4 2.56 13.20 20.24
CA LEU A 4 1.69 12.63 19.20
C LEU A 4 0.47 11.91 19.79
N ALA A 5 0.62 11.29 20.96
CA ALA A 5 -0.48 10.58 21.62
C ALA A 5 -1.57 11.57 22.06
N LYS A 6 -1.18 12.68 22.71
CA LYS A 6 -2.12 13.75 23.09
C LYS A 6 -2.79 14.39 21.88
N GLY A 7 -2.05 14.52 20.77
CA GLY A 7 -2.56 15.02 19.49
C GLY A 7 -3.46 14.04 18.73
N LYS A 8 -3.63 12.79 19.20
CA LYS A 8 -4.31 11.70 18.47
C LYS A 8 -3.71 11.44 17.09
N LEU A 9 -2.40 11.65 16.95
CA LEU A 9 -1.65 11.43 15.73
C LEU A 9 -0.98 10.05 15.79
N THR A 10 -0.98 9.34 14.68
CA THR A 10 -0.32 8.03 14.52
C THR A 10 0.65 8.12 13.36
N VAL A 11 1.89 7.71 13.58
CA VAL A 11 2.90 7.59 12.53
C VAL A 11 2.62 6.31 11.74
N LEU A 12 2.56 6.40 10.42
CA LEU A 12 2.41 5.23 9.56
C LEU A 12 3.76 4.91 8.90
N ILE A 13 4.26 3.70 9.13
CA ILE A 13 5.45 3.20 8.45
C ILE A 13 5.00 2.58 7.13
N GLU A 14 5.46 3.13 6.03
CA GLU A 14 5.19 2.63 4.69
C GLU A 14 6.22 1.58 4.27
N ASN A 15 5.78 0.52 3.57
CA ASN A 15 6.72 -0.34 2.86
C ASN A 15 7.31 0.38 1.66
N THR A 16 8.57 0.12 1.34
CA THR A 16 9.25 0.71 0.19
C THR A 16 9.47 -0.32 -0.91
N ALA A 17 9.92 0.15 -2.08
CA ALA A 17 10.31 -0.70 -3.20
C ALA A 17 11.49 -1.65 -2.92
N GLY A 18 12.20 -1.50 -1.78
CA GLY A 18 13.35 -2.33 -1.44
C GLY A 18 14.61 -2.04 -2.28
N ALA A 19 14.75 -0.79 -2.75
CA ALA A 19 15.96 -0.29 -3.39
C ALA A 19 17.17 -0.35 -2.44
N GLU A 20 18.38 -0.27 -2.99
CA GLU A 20 19.62 -0.31 -2.21
C GLU A 20 19.59 0.78 -1.10
N TYR A 21 19.96 0.39 0.13
CA TYR A 21 19.94 1.24 1.33
C TYR A 21 18.57 1.74 1.80
N SER A 22 17.46 1.29 1.20
CA SER A 22 16.11 1.55 1.74
C SER A 22 15.79 0.64 2.93
N LEU A 23 15.03 1.17 3.89
CA LEU A 23 14.39 0.39 4.94
C LEU A 23 12.96 0.03 4.52
N ALA A 24 12.36 -0.94 5.21
CA ALA A 24 10.98 -1.36 5.00
C ALA A 24 10.69 -1.93 3.59
N GLY A 25 11.69 -2.50 2.93
CA GLY A 25 11.51 -3.18 1.63
C GLY A 25 10.78 -4.52 1.74
N THR A 26 10.67 -5.09 2.94
CA THR A 26 9.88 -6.28 3.24
C THR A 26 8.89 -6.03 4.37
N PHE A 27 7.85 -6.86 4.45
CA PHE A 27 6.88 -6.79 5.56
C PHE A 27 7.52 -7.03 6.93
N GLU A 28 8.55 -7.88 7.01
CA GLU A 28 9.30 -8.11 8.25
C GLU A 28 10.00 -6.85 8.73
N GLN A 29 10.62 -6.10 7.82
CA GLN A 29 11.26 -4.83 8.17
C GLN A 29 10.22 -3.78 8.62
N VAL A 30 9.04 -3.75 8.00
CA VAL A 30 7.93 -2.92 8.48
C VAL A 30 7.54 -3.33 9.91
N ALA A 31 7.30 -4.62 10.16
CA ALA A 31 6.93 -5.12 11.48
C ALA A 31 8.00 -4.82 12.54
N GLU A 32 9.28 -4.98 12.21
CA GLU A 32 10.39 -4.64 13.09
C GLU A 32 10.38 -3.15 13.47
N LEU A 33 10.16 -2.25 12.50
CA LEU A 33 10.05 -0.82 12.75
C LEU A 33 8.84 -0.49 13.63
N LEU A 34 7.68 -1.10 13.38
CA LEU A 34 6.50 -0.92 14.23
C LEU A 34 6.80 -1.33 15.67
N GLU A 35 7.46 -2.46 15.87
CA GLU A 35 7.76 -2.96 17.21
C GLU A 35 8.75 -2.05 17.95
N ARG A 36 9.81 -1.62 17.27
CA ARG A 36 10.80 -0.69 17.85
C ARG A 36 10.20 0.67 18.21
N LEU A 37 9.18 1.12 17.48
CA LEU A 37 8.56 2.44 17.68
C LEU A 37 7.37 2.43 18.65
N ARG A 38 6.74 1.28 18.90
CA ARG A 38 5.50 1.15 19.70
C ARG A 38 5.59 1.76 21.10
N GLY A 39 6.77 1.69 21.73
CA GLY A 39 7.03 2.28 23.06
C GLY A 39 7.38 3.77 23.05
N THR A 40 7.53 4.38 21.86
CA THR A 40 7.99 5.76 21.70
C THR A 40 6.93 6.66 21.10
N VAL A 41 6.19 6.18 20.10
CA VAL A 41 5.12 6.93 19.40
C VAL A 41 3.96 5.99 19.04
N PRO A 42 2.71 6.50 18.97
CA PRO A 42 1.63 5.75 18.34
C PRO A 42 2.02 5.46 16.90
N VAL A 43 2.06 4.18 16.53
CA VAL A 43 2.59 3.73 15.23
C VAL A 43 1.71 2.64 14.63
N ALA A 44 1.56 2.66 13.31
CA ALA A 44 0.87 1.66 12.52
C ALA A 44 1.47 1.61 11.10
N ALA A 45 0.87 0.88 10.16
CA ALA A 45 1.41 0.70 8.81
C ALA A 45 0.62 1.46 7.73
N CYS A 46 1.34 1.92 6.72
CA CYS A 46 0.84 2.20 5.38
C CYS A 46 1.37 1.12 4.43
N ILE A 47 0.58 0.66 3.46
CA ILE A 47 1.07 -0.29 2.45
C ILE A 47 0.81 0.27 1.05
N ASP A 48 1.85 0.33 0.23
CA ASP A 48 1.80 0.81 -1.14
C ASP A 48 1.80 -0.36 -2.14
N THR A 49 0.81 -0.39 -3.03
CA THR A 49 0.66 -1.48 -4.01
C THR A 49 1.77 -1.53 -5.06
N CYS A 50 2.29 -0.39 -5.52
CA CYS A 50 3.41 -0.33 -6.43
C CYS A 50 4.67 -0.88 -5.75
N HIS A 51 4.95 -0.44 -4.52
CA HIS A 51 6.08 -0.90 -3.73
C HIS A 51 6.00 -2.41 -3.45
N VAL A 52 4.84 -2.92 -3.04
CA VAL A 52 4.63 -4.36 -2.84
C VAL A 52 4.97 -5.13 -4.11
N HIS A 53 4.47 -4.69 -5.26
CA HIS A 53 4.76 -5.34 -6.54
C HIS A 53 6.26 -5.31 -6.89
N VAL A 54 6.87 -4.13 -6.87
CA VAL A 54 8.27 -3.97 -7.31
C VAL A 54 9.28 -4.50 -6.29
N ALA A 55 8.89 -4.69 -5.02
CA ALA A 55 9.68 -5.41 -4.01
C ALA A 55 9.69 -6.94 -4.24
N GLY A 56 8.78 -7.46 -5.06
CA GLY A 56 8.79 -8.86 -5.51
C GLY A 56 7.54 -9.66 -5.17
N TYR A 57 6.61 -9.10 -4.39
CA TYR A 57 5.38 -9.79 -4.02
C TYR A 57 4.42 -9.88 -5.21
N ASP A 58 3.78 -11.03 -5.38
CA ASP A 58 2.72 -11.16 -6.37
C ASP A 58 1.40 -10.65 -5.80
N ILE A 59 0.88 -9.57 -6.38
CA ILE A 59 -0.49 -9.11 -6.12
C ILE A 59 -1.33 -9.07 -7.39
N VAL A 60 -0.78 -9.47 -8.53
CA VAL A 60 -1.45 -9.42 -9.84
C VAL A 60 -2.31 -10.67 -10.04
N SER A 61 -1.73 -11.85 -9.75
CA SER A 61 -2.48 -13.11 -9.77
C SER A 61 -3.40 -13.21 -8.54
N LEU A 62 -4.48 -14.01 -8.65
CA LEU A 62 -5.40 -14.21 -7.51
C LEU A 62 -4.73 -14.96 -6.37
N GLU A 63 -4.07 -16.06 -6.69
CA GLU A 63 -3.33 -16.87 -5.73
C GLU A 63 -2.20 -16.05 -5.08
N GLY A 64 -1.42 -15.32 -5.89
CA GLY A 64 -0.36 -14.45 -5.40
C GLY A 64 -0.89 -13.41 -4.42
N MET A 65 -1.96 -12.70 -4.77
CA MET A 65 -2.55 -11.70 -3.87
C MET A 65 -3.04 -12.32 -2.56
N GLN A 66 -3.62 -13.52 -2.59
CA GLN A 66 -4.06 -14.23 -1.38
C GLN A 66 -2.86 -14.57 -0.49
N LEU A 67 -1.78 -15.11 -1.07
CA LEU A 67 -0.55 -15.43 -0.34
C LEU A 67 0.11 -14.17 0.24
N THR A 68 0.21 -13.11 -0.56
CA THR A 68 0.80 -11.83 -0.14
C THR A 68 0.01 -11.20 1.01
N LEU A 69 -1.33 -11.16 0.93
CA LEU A 69 -2.17 -10.63 2.01
C LEU A 69 -2.14 -11.51 3.26
N ALA A 70 -2.07 -12.84 3.11
CA ALA A 70 -1.91 -13.74 4.24
C ALA A 70 -0.56 -13.54 4.95
N HIS A 71 0.51 -13.36 4.19
CA HIS A 71 1.84 -13.05 4.73
C HIS A 71 1.88 -11.68 5.42
N LEU A 72 1.29 -10.65 4.81
CA LEU A 72 1.15 -9.33 5.41
C LEU A 72 0.37 -9.39 6.74
N ASP A 73 -0.73 -10.15 6.79
CA ASP A 73 -1.50 -10.32 8.01
C ASP A 73 -0.72 -11.05 9.10
N ALA A 74 0.03 -12.09 8.74
CA ALA A 74 0.84 -12.85 9.69
C ALA A 74 1.98 -12.02 10.29
N VAL A 75 2.61 -11.14 9.50
CA VAL A 75 3.81 -10.39 9.90
C VAL A 75 3.49 -9.02 10.49
N VAL A 76 2.63 -8.25 9.82
CA VAL A 76 2.27 -6.88 10.22
C VAL A 76 0.90 -6.83 10.90
N GLY A 77 -0.02 -7.68 10.48
CA GLY A 77 -1.43 -7.66 10.90
C GLY A 77 -2.23 -6.62 10.12
N LEU A 78 -3.24 -7.04 9.34
CA LEU A 78 -4.03 -6.15 8.47
C LEU A 78 -4.76 -5.06 9.26
N LYS A 79 -5.14 -5.34 10.52
CA LYS A 79 -5.71 -4.34 11.44
C LYS A 79 -4.79 -3.14 11.70
N ASN A 80 -3.48 -3.34 11.60
CA ASN A 80 -2.46 -2.29 11.75
C ASN A 80 -2.22 -1.53 10.45
N VAL A 81 -2.69 -2.02 9.31
CA VAL A 81 -2.62 -1.29 8.04
C VAL A 81 -3.77 -0.29 8.02
N ARG A 82 -3.45 0.99 8.25
CA ARG A 82 -4.44 2.08 8.37
C ARG A 82 -4.66 2.79 7.05
N VAL A 83 -3.66 2.76 6.18
CA VAL A 83 -3.68 3.38 4.86
C VAL A 83 -3.14 2.39 3.83
N TRP A 84 -3.77 2.36 2.68
CA TRP A 84 -3.22 1.78 1.46
C TRP A 84 -2.97 2.88 0.45
N HIS A 85 -1.73 2.98 -0.04
CA HIS A 85 -1.46 3.73 -1.24
C HIS A 85 -1.76 2.85 -2.46
N CYS A 86 -2.74 3.28 -3.25
CA CYS A 86 -3.24 2.61 -4.44
C CYS A 86 -2.55 3.19 -5.66
N ASN A 87 -1.36 2.68 -5.95
CA ASN A 87 -0.53 3.09 -7.06
C ASN A 87 -0.32 1.90 -8.01
N ASP A 88 -0.64 2.07 -9.29
CA ASP A 88 -0.26 1.10 -10.30
C ASP A 88 1.26 1.22 -10.57
N ALA A 89 1.89 0.22 -11.16
CA ALA A 89 3.34 0.20 -11.35
C ALA A 89 3.72 0.28 -12.83
N LYS A 90 4.66 1.16 -13.18
CA LYS A 90 5.29 1.15 -14.52
C LYS A 90 6.26 -0.01 -14.68
N ALA A 91 6.95 -0.37 -13.59
CA ALA A 91 8.05 -1.34 -13.59
C ALA A 91 7.57 -2.77 -13.26
N GLU A 92 8.40 -3.76 -13.63
CA GLU A 92 8.12 -5.18 -13.41
C GLU A 92 8.23 -5.59 -11.94
N ARG A 93 7.58 -6.70 -11.59
CA ARG A 93 7.67 -7.31 -10.26
C ARG A 93 9.12 -7.63 -9.90
N GLY A 94 9.55 -7.25 -8.70
CA GLY A 94 10.92 -7.48 -8.22
C GLY A 94 11.98 -6.54 -8.81
N SER A 95 11.58 -5.54 -9.61
CA SER A 95 12.53 -4.57 -10.19
C SER A 95 13.13 -3.60 -9.18
N LYS A 96 12.51 -3.43 -8.01
CA LYS A 96 12.86 -2.42 -6.99
C LYS A 96 12.80 -0.97 -7.48
N LEU A 97 12.15 -0.74 -8.63
CA LEU A 97 11.99 0.59 -9.22
C LEU A 97 10.65 1.19 -8.80
N ASP A 98 10.70 2.17 -7.91
CA ASP A 98 9.54 2.98 -7.54
C ASP A 98 9.16 3.93 -8.69
N ARG A 99 8.22 3.50 -9.52
CA ARG A 99 7.66 4.28 -10.63
C ARG A 99 6.16 4.04 -10.72
N HIS A 100 5.40 4.93 -10.08
CA HIS A 100 3.93 4.89 -10.08
C HIS A 100 3.36 5.10 -11.49
N GLN A 101 2.18 4.54 -11.71
CA GLN A 101 1.40 4.62 -12.95
C GLN A 101 -0.07 4.93 -12.64
N HIS A 102 -0.77 5.53 -13.60
CA HIS A 102 -2.21 5.72 -13.56
C HIS A 102 -2.95 4.39 -13.32
N ILE A 103 -4.07 4.45 -12.61
CA ILE A 103 -4.86 3.27 -12.22
C ILE A 103 -5.30 2.48 -13.45
N GLY A 104 -4.89 1.22 -13.52
CA GLY A 104 -5.24 0.31 -14.60
C GLY A 104 -4.40 0.47 -15.87
N LYS A 105 -3.33 1.28 -15.83
CA LYS A 105 -2.43 1.55 -16.96
C LYS A 105 -1.03 0.95 -16.77
N GLY A 106 -0.78 0.29 -15.65
CA GLY A 106 0.50 -0.32 -15.34
C GLY A 106 0.44 -1.85 -15.32
N LYS A 107 1.42 -2.43 -14.64
CA LYS A 107 1.63 -3.88 -14.52
C LYS A 107 0.67 -4.55 -13.54
N LEU A 108 0.03 -3.78 -12.64
CA LEU A 108 -0.96 -4.33 -11.71
C LEU A 108 -2.32 -4.42 -12.39
N GLY A 109 -2.75 -3.37 -13.09
CA GLY A 109 -4.04 -3.33 -13.76
C GLY A 109 -5.23 -3.20 -12.78
N ASN A 110 -6.45 -3.13 -13.35
CA ASN A 110 -7.67 -2.84 -12.57
C ASN A 110 -8.08 -3.95 -11.59
N GLU A 111 -7.77 -5.22 -11.89
CA GLU A 111 -8.23 -6.34 -11.06
C GLU A 111 -7.63 -6.34 -9.66
N VAL A 112 -6.38 -5.88 -9.52
CA VAL A 112 -5.70 -5.75 -8.22
C VAL A 112 -6.47 -4.80 -7.32
N PHE A 113 -6.74 -3.59 -7.82
CA PHE A 113 -7.49 -2.59 -7.07
C PHE A 113 -8.93 -3.02 -6.80
N ARG A 114 -9.58 -3.71 -7.77
CA ARG A 114 -10.93 -4.25 -7.54
C ARG A 114 -10.94 -5.25 -6.38
N ARG A 115 -9.96 -6.15 -6.28
CA ARG A 115 -9.89 -7.10 -5.17
C ARG A 115 -9.58 -6.40 -3.85
N LEU A 116 -8.63 -5.47 -3.86
CA LEU A 116 -8.18 -4.76 -2.66
C LEU A 116 -9.30 -3.90 -2.06
N LEU A 117 -9.95 -3.07 -2.88
CA LEU A 117 -11.00 -2.14 -2.44
C LEU A 117 -12.28 -2.83 -1.96
N ASN A 118 -12.46 -4.11 -2.30
CA ASN A 118 -13.64 -4.89 -1.91
C ASN A 118 -13.30 -6.00 -0.90
N ASP A 119 -12.09 -6.03 -0.33
CA ASP A 119 -11.73 -6.97 0.72
C ASP A 119 -12.33 -6.52 2.06
N SER A 120 -13.23 -7.31 2.62
CA SER A 120 -13.94 -7.00 3.86
C SER A 120 -13.00 -6.81 5.06
N ARG A 121 -11.80 -7.41 5.02
CA ARG A 121 -10.78 -7.30 6.07
C ARG A 121 -10.11 -5.92 6.10
N LEU A 122 -10.28 -5.11 5.06
CA LEU A 122 -9.63 -3.81 4.87
C LEU A 122 -10.61 -2.63 4.99
N THR A 123 -11.86 -2.88 5.42
CA THR A 123 -12.92 -1.86 5.52
C THR A 123 -12.59 -0.72 6.48
N HIS A 124 -11.65 -0.91 7.42
CA HIS A 124 -11.18 0.12 8.34
C HIS A 124 -10.10 1.04 7.75
N ALA A 125 -9.50 0.68 6.61
CA ALA A 125 -8.38 1.40 6.03
C ALA A 125 -8.83 2.53 5.10
N ALA A 126 -8.03 3.59 5.04
CA ALA A 126 -8.15 4.60 3.99
C ALA A 126 -7.37 4.16 2.74
N PHE A 127 -7.84 4.58 1.57
CA PHE A 127 -7.18 4.32 0.28
C PHE A 127 -6.84 5.65 -0.39
N ILE A 128 -5.56 5.88 -0.67
CA ILE A 128 -5.02 7.13 -1.22
C ILE A 128 -4.32 6.83 -2.54
N ALA A 129 -4.44 7.71 -3.53
CA ALA A 129 -3.74 7.57 -4.81
C ALA A 129 -2.64 8.63 -4.92
N GLU A 130 -1.42 8.20 -5.22
CA GLU A 130 -0.23 9.03 -5.46
C GLU A 130 0.26 8.83 -6.89
N THR A 131 -0.68 8.59 -7.79
CA THR A 131 -0.47 8.40 -9.21
C THR A 131 0.08 9.69 -9.86
N PRO A 132 0.82 9.58 -10.96
CA PRO A 132 1.33 10.74 -11.69
C PRO A 132 0.22 11.72 -12.12
N ILE A 133 0.62 12.98 -12.31
CA ILE A 133 -0.19 14.02 -12.95
C ILE A 133 0.54 14.38 -14.23
N ASP A 134 0.23 13.66 -15.31
CA ASP A 134 0.77 13.94 -16.64
C ASP A 134 -0.02 15.10 -17.28
N GLU A 135 -1.33 15.18 -17.02
CA GLU A 135 -2.25 16.23 -17.45
C GLU A 135 -3.12 16.76 -16.29
N PRO A 136 -3.54 18.04 -16.29
CA PRO A 136 -4.43 18.58 -15.27
C PRO A 136 -5.70 17.73 -15.06
N GLY A 137 -5.98 17.42 -13.78
CA GLY A 137 -7.15 16.63 -13.36
C GLY A 137 -6.95 15.12 -13.33
N ASP A 138 -5.74 14.61 -13.56
CA ASP A 138 -5.43 13.18 -13.47
C ASP A 138 -5.65 12.60 -12.08
N ASP A 139 -5.37 13.37 -11.04
CA ASP A 139 -5.71 13.06 -9.64
C ASP A 139 -7.19 12.63 -9.51
N ARG A 140 -8.12 13.44 -10.01
CA ARG A 140 -9.56 13.16 -9.98
C ARG A 140 -9.92 11.97 -10.86
N ARG A 141 -9.29 11.83 -12.03
CA ARG A 141 -9.52 10.70 -12.95
C ARG A 141 -9.10 9.38 -12.33
N ASN A 142 -7.95 9.33 -11.66
CA ASN A 142 -7.44 8.16 -10.95
C ASN A 142 -8.34 7.78 -9.76
N VAL A 143 -8.72 8.75 -8.92
CA VAL A 143 -9.67 8.50 -7.82
C VAL A 143 -11.02 8.01 -8.35
N ALA A 144 -11.52 8.60 -9.44
CA ALA A 144 -12.75 8.14 -10.07
C ALA A 144 -12.61 6.72 -10.65
N ALA A 145 -11.44 6.35 -11.17
CA ALA A 145 -11.16 4.99 -11.61
C ALA A 145 -11.26 3.99 -10.47
N LEU A 146 -10.62 4.26 -9.32
CA LEU A 146 -10.74 3.42 -8.12
C LEU A 146 -12.19 3.29 -7.65
N LYS A 147 -12.92 4.41 -7.57
CA LYS A 147 -14.34 4.40 -7.16
C LYS A 147 -15.23 3.54 -8.05
N ARG A 148 -14.96 3.48 -9.37
CA ARG A 148 -15.71 2.59 -10.29
C ARG A 148 -15.46 1.10 -10.06
N LEU A 149 -14.40 0.73 -9.36
CA LEU A 149 -14.05 -0.66 -9.06
C LEU A 149 -14.70 -1.17 -7.76
N VAL A 150 -15.24 -0.28 -6.93
CA VAL A 150 -15.97 -0.64 -5.72
C VAL A 150 -17.34 -1.24 -6.10
N ARG A 151 -17.69 -2.40 -5.54
CA ARG A 151 -19.00 -3.01 -5.74
C ARG A 151 -20.07 -2.11 -5.15
N LYS A 152 -21.17 -1.91 -5.88
CA LYS A 152 -22.35 -1.22 -5.33
C LYS A 152 -22.92 -2.11 -4.22
N GLN A 153 -23.07 -1.53 -3.03
CA GLN A 153 -23.81 -2.14 -1.92
C GLN A 153 -25.31 -2.06 -2.19
#